data_AF-A0A7I7R723-F1
#
_entry.id   AF-A0A7I7R723-F1
#
_cell.length_a   1.000
_cell.length_b   1.000
_cell.length_c   1.000
_cell.angle_alpha   90.00
_cell.angle_beta   90.00
_cell.angle_gamma   90.00
#
_symmetry.space_group_name_H-M   'P 1'
#
loop_
_entity.id
_entity.type
_entity.pdbx_description
1 polymer ?
#
loop_
_entity_poly.entity_id
_entity_poly.type
_entity_poly.pdbx_seq_one_letter_code
_entity_poly.pdbx_strand_id
1 'polypeptide(L)'
;MSASGVLEVLVLGDSARLHGVIPGTRALDPATVSTRFDSDTDTWTVTTGSGEQLIARTLISTAESTDAVVARHGVPNRFQLPGPHTRRQARYVARLIDNLRRSGASRIESRAPRLRVHPFLPTRGISRFYLTGSVAVEDEIYDGPAVLIHRDEDYPSRVRLTGHFDPIDGQYHWQGMFFADLPGTGVTGSQVSIRIGEHTASGRVAERTPWGSLTVIGAAGYPPYPLEDPEEVRIALPPRS
;
A
#
# COMPACT_ATOMS: atom_id res chain seq x y z
N MET A 1 -32.06 -3.93 4.33
CA MET A 1 -30.94 -3.28 3.60
C MET A 1 -29.67 -3.73 4.27
N SER A 2 -29.01 -4.75 3.71
CA SER A 2 -27.82 -5.36 4.33
C SER A 2 -26.62 -4.45 4.11
N ALA A 3 -25.94 -4.05 5.18
CA ALA A 3 -24.68 -3.34 5.10
C ALA A 3 -23.62 -4.26 4.46
N SER A 4 -23.46 -4.20 3.14
CA SER A 4 -22.42 -4.99 2.46
C SER A 4 -21.09 -4.30 2.72
N GLY A 5 -20.27 -4.89 3.60
CA GLY A 5 -18.87 -4.49 3.75
C GLY A 5 -18.13 -4.56 2.41
N VAL A 6 -17.02 -3.82 2.29
CA VAL A 6 -16.17 -3.83 1.11
C VAL A 6 -15.58 -5.23 0.93
N LEU A 7 -15.86 -5.86 -0.20
CA LEU A 7 -15.25 -7.13 -0.58
C LEU A 7 -13.79 -6.86 -0.95
N GLU A 8 -12.83 -7.63 -0.45
CA GLU A 8 -11.47 -7.41 -0.91
C GLU A 8 -11.32 -7.75 -2.41
N VAL A 9 -11.82 -8.93 -2.79
CA VAL A 9 -11.69 -9.44 -4.15
C VAL A 9 -13.06 -9.91 -4.61
N LEU A 10 -13.49 -9.41 -5.76
CA LEU A 10 -14.64 -9.91 -6.49
C LEU A 10 -14.21 -10.45 -7.85
N VAL A 11 -14.69 -11.65 -8.18
CA VAL A 11 -14.33 -12.35 -9.40
C VAL A 11 -15.45 -12.22 -10.42
N LEU A 12 -15.08 -11.88 -11.65
CA LEU A 12 -15.98 -11.86 -12.80
C LEU A 12 -15.64 -13.04 -13.71
N GLY A 13 -16.44 -14.10 -13.59
CA GLY A 13 -16.28 -15.38 -14.28
C GLY A 13 -15.99 -16.53 -13.32
N ASP A 14 -15.33 -17.58 -13.82
CA ASP A 14 -15.00 -18.79 -13.08
C ASP A 14 -13.95 -18.54 -11.98
N SER A 15 -14.34 -18.70 -10.71
CA SER A 15 -13.46 -18.59 -9.53
C SER A 15 -12.58 -19.83 -9.30
N ALA A 16 -12.87 -20.98 -9.94
CA ALA A 16 -12.05 -22.18 -9.81
C ALA A 16 -10.60 -21.93 -10.29
N ARG A 17 -10.40 -20.96 -11.19
CA ARG A 17 -9.09 -20.49 -11.67
C ARG A 17 -8.21 -19.86 -10.58
N LEU A 18 -8.80 -19.50 -9.44
CA LEU A 18 -8.14 -18.89 -8.28
C LEU A 18 -8.06 -19.81 -7.06
N HIS A 19 -8.62 -21.02 -7.14
CA HIS A 19 -8.65 -21.98 -6.04
C HIS A 19 -7.25 -22.21 -5.46
N GLY A 20 -7.12 -22.03 -4.15
CA GLY A 20 -5.88 -22.32 -3.41
C GLY A 20 -4.82 -21.23 -3.56
N VAL A 21 -5.16 -20.10 -4.19
CA VAL A 21 -4.27 -18.96 -4.35
C VAL A 21 -4.91 -17.68 -3.79
N ILE A 22 -6.22 -17.49 -3.99
CA ILE A 22 -6.98 -16.38 -3.41
C ILE A 22 -8.24 -16.97 -2.72
N PRO A 23 -8.31 -16.97 -1.38
CA PRO A 23 -9.44 -17.56 -0.65
C PRO A 23 -10.69 -16.66 -0.68
N GLY A 24 -11.87 -17.27 -0.46
CA GLY A 24 -13.10 -16.54 -0.11
C GLY A 24 -13.67 -15.64 -1.23
N THR A 25 -13.43 -15.95 -2.49
CA THR A 25 -13.85 -15.09 -3.60
C THR A 25 -15.32 -15.29 -3.97
N ARG A 26 -16.12 -14.21 -3.87
CA ARG A 26 -17.45 -14.17 -4.50
C ARG A 26 -17.26 -14.03 -6.01
N ALA A 27 -18.03 -14.80 -6.77
CA ALA A 27 -17.97 -14.81 -8.23
C ALA A 27 -19.32 -14.39 -8.83
N LEU A 28 -19.28 -13.60 -9.90
CA LEU A 28 -20.46 -13.19 -10.66
C LEU A 28 -20.24 -13.46 -12.15
N ASP A 29 -21.34 -13.68 -12.86
CA ASP A 29 -21.31 -13.78 -14.32
C ASP A 29 -21.03 -12.39 -14.93
N PRO A 30 -19.91 -12.20 -15.66
CA PRO A 30 -19.56 -10.92 -16.27
C PRO A 30 -20.60 -10.41 -17.27
N ALA A 31 -21.42 -11.28 -17.87
CA ALA A 31 -22.47 -10.87 -18.80
C ALA A 31 -23.66 -10.18 -18.12
N THR A 32 -23.77 -10.31 -16.79
CA THR A 32 -24.92 -9.86 -16.00
C THR A 32 -24.60 -8.67 -15.10
N VAL A 33 -23.39 -8.11 -15.20
CA VAL A 33 -22.94 -7.04 -14.30
C VAL A 33 -22.36 -5.86 -15.06
N SER A 34 -22.46 -4.68 -14.47
CA SER A 34 -21.69 -3.50 -14.87
C SER A 34 -20.77 -3.07 -13.74
N THR A 35 -19.64 -2.45 -14.08
CA THR A 35 -18.62 -2.09 -13.10
C THR A 35 -18.19 -0.65 -13.29
N ARG A 36 -18.04 0.09 -12.19
CA ARG A 36 -17.53 1.46 -12.17
C ARG A 36 -16.46 1.58 -11.08
N PHE A 37 -15.33 2.18 -11.42
CA PHE A 37 -14.32 2.54 -10.44
C PHE A 37 -14.66 3.90 -9.82
N ASP A 38 -14.52 3.99 -8.51
CA ASP A 38 -14.60 5.21 -7.73
C ASP A 38 -13.19 5.60 -7.28
N SER A 39 -12.71 6.75 -7.77
CA SER A 39 -11.37 7.26 -7.47
C SER A 39 -11.25 7.82 -6.05
N ASP A 40 -12.37 8.16 -5.40
CA ASP A 40 -12.34 8.78 -4.08
C ASP A 40 -12.17 7.71 -2.99
N THR A 41 -12.68 6.50 -3.25
CA THR A 41 -12.59 5.36 -2.34
C THR A 41 -11.60 4.29 -2.81
N ASP A 42 -11.05 4.43 -4.02
CA ASP A 42 -10.25 3.42 -4.72
C ASP A 42 -10.93 2.04 -4.81
N THR A 43 -12.26 2.03 -4.93
CA THR A 43 -13.05 0.79 -5.02
C THR A 43 -13.80 0.67 -6.34
N TRP A 44 -14.22 -0.55 -6.63
CA TRP A 44 -15.13 -0.87 -7.72
C TRP A 44 -16.53 -1.08 -7.18
N THR A 45 -17.49 -0.33 -7.69
CA THR A 45 -18.91 -0.67 -7.60
C THR A 45 -19.27 -1.63 -8.72
N VAL A 46 -19.87 -2.76 -8.35
CA VAL A 46 -20.38 -3.76 -9.28
C VAL A 46 -21.89 -3.86 -9.11
N THR A 47 -22.61 -3.46 -10.16
CA THR A 47 -24.07 -3.50 -10.21
C THR A 47 -24.50 -4.73 -10.98
N THR A 48 -25.23 -5.63 -10.31
CA THR A 48 -25.80 -6.84 -10.90
C THR A 48 -27.03 -6.54 -11.76
N GLY A 49 -27.46 -7.49 -12.59
CA GLY A 49 -28.65 -7.36 -13.43
C GLY A 49 -29.95 -7.20 -12.66
N SER A 50 -29.98 -7.58 -11.38
CA SER A 50 -31.12 -7.34 -10.46
C SER A 50 -31.07 -5.96 -9.79
N GLY A 51 -30.00 -5.18 -10.00
CA GLY A 51 -29.79 -3.88 -9.38
C GLY A 51 -29.06 -3.91 -8.03
N GLU A 52 -28.71 -5.10 -7.50
CA GLU A 52 -27.84 -5.21 -6.30
C GLU A 52 -26.48 -4.56 -6.60
N GLN A 53 -26.02 -3.68 -5.72
CA GLN A 53 -24.69 -3.09 -5.77
C GLN A 53 -23.77 -3.75 -4.75
N LEU A 54 -22.58 -4.12 -5.20
CA LEU A 54 -21.50 -4.64 -4.38
C LEU A 54 -20.30 -3.72 -4.52
N ILE A 55 -19.58 -3.50 -3.42
CA ILE A 55 -18.34 -2.74 -3.41
C ILE A 55 -17.18 -3.70 -3.25
N ALA A 56 -16.17 -3.60 -4.12
CA ALA A 56 -14.99 -4.44 -4.10
C ALA A 56 -13.70 -3.61 -4.23
N ARG A 57 -12.67 -3.92 -3.43
CA ARG A 57 -11.36 -3.27 -3.57
C ARG A 57 -10.70 -3.68 -4.89
N THR A 58 -10.66 -4.98 -5.20
CA THR A 58 -10.05 -5.53 -6.42
C THR A 58 -11.05 -6.35 -7.25
N LEU A 59 -11.02 -6.15 -8.57
CA LEU A 59 -11.71 -7.02 -9.54
C LEU A 59 -10.74 -7.94 -10.26
N ILE A 60 -11.11 -9.21 -10.38
CA ILE A 60 -10.38 -10.19 -11.22
C ILE A 60 -11.33 -10.77 -12.26
N SER A 61 -11.05 -10.51 -13.54
CA SER A 61 -11.78 -11.13 -14.64
C SER A 61 -11.08 -12.43 -15.06
N THR A 62 -11.84 -13.51 -15.24
CA THR A 62 -11.25 -14.84 -15.55
C THR A 62 -11.64 -15.39 -16.92
N ALA A 63 -12.37 -14.61 -17.72
CA ALA A 63 -12.71 -14.92 -19.10
C ALA A 63 -11.44 -15.13 -19.95
N GLU A 64 -11.48 -16.16 -20.80
CA GLU A 64 -10.40 -16.44 -21.75
C GLU A 64 -10.28 -15.34 -22.81
N SER A 65 -9.05 -15.04 -23.20
CA SER A 65 -8.79 -14.07 -24.26
C SER A 65 -7.50 -14.43 -24.99
N THR A 66 -7.47 -14.12 -26.29
CA THR A 66 -6.23 -14.13 -27.08
C THR A 66 -5.27 -13.01 -26.65
N ASP A 67 -5.79 -11.97 -25.97
CA ASP A 67 -4.98 -10.92 -25.39
C ASP A 67 -4.52 -11.27 -23.97
N ALA A 68 -3.30 -11.79 -23.85
CA ALA A 68 -2.72 -12.25 -22.57
C ALA A 68 -2.35 -11.13 -21.56
N VAL A 69 -3.00 -9.97 -21.62
CA VAL A 69 -2.79 -8.85 -20.71
C VAL A 69 -3.43 -9.16 -19.36
N VAL A 70 -2.65 -9.02 -18.29
CA VAL A 70 -3.07 -9.27 -16.90
C VAL A 70 -3.46 -7.97 -16.19
N ALA A 71 -2.82 -6.84 -16.54
CA ALA A 71 -3.15 -5.53 -15.98
C ALA A 71 -2.92 -4.42 -17.02
N ARG A 72 -3.63 -3.30 -16.87
CA ARG A 72 -3.54 -2.14 -17.77
C ARG A 72 -3.28 -0.87 -16.98
N HIS A 73 -2.52 0.04 -17.57
CA HIS A 73 -2.44 1.40 -17.06
C HIS A 73 -3.80 2.08 -17.26
N GLY A 74 -4.19 2.97 -16.34
CA GLY A 74 -5.50 3.62 -16.32
C GLY A 74 -6.66 2.73 -15.84
N VAL A 75 -6.37 1.50 -15.40
CA VAL A 75 -7.40 0.56 -14.89
C VAL A 75 -6.95 0.03 -13.51
N PRO A 76 -7.03 0.85 -12.46
CA PRO A 76 -6.55 0.49 -11.12
C PRO A 76 -7.33 -0.68 -10.53
N ASN A 77 -6.69 -1.42 -9.64
CA ASN A 77 -7.28 -2.52 -8.88
C ASN A 77 -8.01 -3.57 -9.73
N ARG A 78 -7.66 -3.70 -11.01
CA ARG A 78 -8.29 -4.65 -11.92
C ARG A 78 -7.25 -5.52 -12.59
N PHE A 79 -7.46 -6.82 -12.46
CA PHE A 79 -6.63 -7.85 -13.07
C PHE A 79 -7.45 -8.76 -13.99
N GLN A 80 -6.76 -9.38 -14.93
CA GLN A 80 -7.32 -10.35 -15.86
C GLN A 80 -6.49 -11.63 -15.82
N LEU A 81 -7.16 -12.78 -15.91
CA LEU A 81 -6.53 -14.10 -16.04
C LEU A 81 -6.90 -14.72 -17.40
N PRO A 82 -6.49 -14.10 -18.52
CA PRO A 82 -6.93 -14.50 -19.87
C PRO A 82 -6.37 -15.85 -20.33
N GLY A 83 -5.39 -16.43 -19.61
CA GLY A 83 -4.63 -17.58 -20.06
C GLY A 83 -3.51 -17.17 -21.04
N PRO A 84 -2.83 -18.15 -21.67
CA PRO A 84 -3.02 -19.59 -21.49
C PRO A 84 -2.44 -20.13 -20.17
N HIS A 85 -1.58 -19.36 -19.48
CA HIS A 85 -0.92 -19.80 -18.24
C HIS A 85 -1.65 -19.33 -16.97
N THR A 86 -2.95 -19.65 -16.88
CA THR A 86 -3.86 -19.12 -15.85
C THR A 86 -3.36 -19.30 -14.42
N ARG A 87 -2.83 -20.48 -14.07
CA ARG A 87 -2.25 -20.72 -12.72
C ARG A 87 -1.08 -19.79 -12.39
N ARG A 88 -0.21 -19.48 -13.37
CA ARG A 88 0.91 -18.56 -13.17
C ARG A 88 0.42 -17.12 -13.04
N GLN A 89 -0.56 -16.72 -13.86
CA GLN A 89 -1.20 -15.41 -13.76
C GLN A 89 -1.90 -15.25 -12.41
N ALA A 90 -2.65 -16.25 -11.94
CA ALA A 90 -3.33 -16.26 -10.64
C ALA A 90 -2.33 -16.08 -9.48
N ARG A 91 -1.23 -16.84 -9.46
CA ARG A 91 -0.16 -16.69 -8.45
C ARG A 91 0.52 -15.32 -8.52
N TYR A 92 0.68 -14.76 -9.71
CA TYR A 92 1.23 -13.43 -9.86
C TYR A 92 0.29 -12.37 -9.27
N VAL A 93 -1.00 -12.41 -9.63
CA VAL A 93 -2.03 -11.49 -9.13
C VAL A 93 -2.21 -11.62 -7.62
N ALA A 94 -2.26 -12.84 -7.09
CA ALA A 94 -2.38 -13.06 -5.65
C ALA A 94 -1.22 -12.43 -4.86
N ARG A 95 0.02 -12.54 -5.36
CA ARG A 95 1.17 -11.85 -4.76
C ARG A 95 1.01 -10.33 -4.83
N LEU A 96 0.44 -9.76 -5.89
CA LEU A 96 0.21 -8.33 -5.96
C LEU A 96 -0.81 -7.86 -4.93
N ILE A 97 -1.91 -8.59 -4.77
CA ILE A 97 -2.96 -8.30 -3.78
C ILE A 97 -2.40 -8.42 -2.36
N ASP A 98 -1.60 -9.45 -2.09
CA ASP A 98 -0.94 -9.62 -0.80
C ASP A 98 0.07 -8.49 -0.50
N ASN A 99 0.81 -8.00 -1.51
CA ASN A 99 1.67 -6.82 -1.33
C ASN A 99 0.86 -5.54 -1.13
N LEU A 100 -0.23 -5.35 -1.87
CA LEU A 100 -1.14 -4.21 -1.69
C LEU A 100 -1.67 -4.16 -0.25
N ARG A 101 -2.16 -5.29 0.26
CA ARG A 101 -2.63 -5.42 1.65
C ARG A 101 -1.54 -5.07 2.66
N ARG A 102 -0.35 -5.66 2.50
CA ARG A 102 0.79 -5.42 3.40
C ARG A 102 1.31 -3.99 3.35
N SER A 103 1.11 -3.28 2.24
CA SER A 103 1.54 -1.88 2.09
C SER A 103 0.56 -0.84 2.62
N GLY A 104 -0.65 -1.23 3.05
CA GLY A 104 -1.72 -0.29 3.43
C GLY A 104 -2.40 0.44 2.26
N ALA A 105 -1.74 0.53 1.10
CA ALA A 105 -2.29 1.17 -0.09
C ALA A 105 -3.67 0.61 -0.51
N SER A 106 -4.55 1.50 -0.96
CA SER A 106 -5.88 1.20 -1.49
C SER A 106 -5.89 1.02 -3.01
N ARG A 107 -4.91 1.58 -3.72
CA ARG A 107 -4.82 1.53 -5.18
C ARG A 107 -3.51 0.96 -5.69
N ILE A 108 -3.62 -0.01 -6.60
CA ILE A 108 -2.55 -0.58 -7.40
C ILE A 108 -2.80 -0.35 -8.89
N GLU A 109 -1.84 0.25 -9.59
CA GLU A 109 -1.96 0.56 -11.01
C GLU A 109 -0.71 0.18 -11.81
N SER A 110 -0.90 -0.47 -12.97
CA SER A 110 0.23 -0.90 -13.80
C SER A 110 0.99 0.31 -14.34
N ARG A 111 2.33 0.30 -14.20
CA ARG A 111 3.22 1.29 -14.84
C ARG A 111 3.31 1.07 -16.35
N ALA A 112 3.14 -0.17 -16.79
CA ALA A 112 3.14 -0.50 -18.21
C ALA A 112 1.74 -0.30 -18.80
N PRO A 113 1.60 0.23 -20.03
CA PRO A 113 0.30 0.34 -20.69
C PRO A 113 -0.44 -1.00 -20.75
N ARG A 114 0.31 -2.08 -20.98
CA ARG A 114 -0.18 -3.45 -21.12
C ARG A 114 0.79 -4.40 -20.44
N LEU A 115 0.41 -4.93 -19.28
CA LEU A 115 1.23 -5.87 -18.53
C LEU A 115 0.87 -7.30 -18.90
N ARG A 116 1.86 -8.11 -19.28
CA ARG A 116 1.72 -9.55 -19.48
C ARG A 116 2.62 -10.30 -18.51
N VAL A 117 2.17 -11.46 -18.04
CA VAL A 117 3.00 -12.38 -17.25
C VAL A 117 3.78 -13.27 -18.20
N HIS A 118 5.11 -13.26 -18.07
CA HIS A 118 5.96 -14.05 -18.95
C HIS A 118 5.77 -15.57 -18.68
N PRO A 119 5.69 -16.42 -19.71
CA PRO A 119 5.41 -17.85 -19.57
C PRO A 119 6.51 -18.60 -18.78
N PHE A 120 7.77 -18.30 -19.03
CA PHE A 120 8.92 -19.03 -18.46
C PHE A 120 9.68 -18.23 -17.39
N LEU A 121 10.09 -17.01 -17.72
CA LEU A 121 10.86 -16.12 -16.83
C LEU A 121 10.06 -15.62 -15.61
N PRO A 122 10.75 -15.29 -14.50
CA PRO A 122 10.15 -14.55 -13.40
C PRO A 122 9.59 -13.21 -13.91
N THR A 123 8.31 -12.96 -13.65
CA THR A 123 7.73 -11.63 -13.91
C THR A 123 8.05 -10.76 -12.70
N ARG A 124 8.74 -9.63 -12.91
CA ARG A 124 9.02 -8.66 -11.83
C ARG A 124 7.70 -8.32 -11.11
N GLY A 125 7.72 -8.39 -9.79
CA GLY A 125 6.53 -8.30 -8.93
C GLY A 125 5.97 -6.89 -8.80
N ILE A 126 5.81 -6.41 -7.57
CA ILE A 126 5.15 -5.14 -7.25
C ILE A 126 5.84 -3.90 -7.87
N SER A 127 7.14 -3.98 -8.19
CA SER A 127 7.90 -2.88 -8.81
C SER A 127 7.40 -2.45 -10.20
N ARG A 128 6.51 -3.21 -10.82
CA ARG A 128 5.84 -2.85 -12.08
C ARG A 128 4.57 -2.03 -11.88
N PHE A 129 4.25 -1.66 -10.64
CA PHE A 129 3.03 -0.95 -10.28
C PHE A 129 3.33 0.34 -9.51
N TYR A 130 2.39 1.29 -9.60
CA TYR A 130 2.24 2.36 -8.63
C TYR A 130 1.29 1.89 -7.53
N LEU A 131 1.64 2.20 -6.29
CA LEU A 131 0.79 1.99 -5.11
C LEU A 131 0.46 3.37 -4.55
N THR A 132 -0.83 3.66 -4.38
CA THR A 132 -1.34 4.98 -3.98
C THR A 132 -2.62 4.83 -3.17
N GLY A 133 -3.03 5.91 -2.50
CA GLY A 133 -4.25 5.96 -1.72
C GLY A 133 -4.07 5.22 -0.41
N SER A 134 -4.18 5.94 0.70
CA SER A 134 -4.55 5.36 1.98
C SER A 134 -5.82 6.07 2.39
N VAL A 135 -6.83 5.32 2.83
CA VAL A 135 -8.04 5.94 3.35
C VAL A 135 -7.64 6.59 4.67
N ALA A 136 -7.89 7.89 4.77
CA ALA A 136 -7.68 8.70 5.96
C ALA A 136 -8.59 8.24 7.11
N VAL A 137 -8.23 7.13 7.76
CA VAL A 137 -8.30 6.92 9.21
C VAL A 137 -7.14 5.96 9.53
N GLU A 138 -6.12 6.46 10.24
CA GLU A 138 -4.97 5.74 10.80
C GLU A 138 -3.96 5.11 9.81
N ASP A 139 -3.25 5.95 9.05
CA ASP A 139 -1.86 5.65 8.60
C ASP A 139 -0.83 6.40 9.48
N GLU A 140 -1.29 7.12 10.51
CA GLU A 140 -0.44 7.60 11.60
C GLU A 140 -0.15 6.41 12.51
N ILE A 141 1.06 5.87 12.40
CA ILE A 141 1.52 4.80 13.30
C ILE A 141 1.94 5.41 14.64
N TYR A 142 2.18 6.73 14.69
CA TYR A 142 2.48 7.45 15.92
C TYR A 142 2.06 8.93 15.87
N ASP A 143 1.10 9.33 16.71
CA ASP A 143 0.82 10.74 17.08
C ASP A 143 1.12 10.92 18.57
N GLY A 144 2.20 11.63 18.89
CA GLY A 144 2.66 11.72 20.26
C GLY A 144 3.88 12.61 20.49
N PRO A 145 4.37 12.66 21.73
CA PRO A 145 5.56 13.44 22.09
C PRO A 145 6.85 12.79 21.58
N ALA A 146 7.72 13.60 20.97
CA ALA A 146 9.06 13.20 20.57
C ALA A 146 10.08 14.29 20.92
N VAL A 147 11.36 13.95 20.85
CA VAL A 147 12.45 14.93 20.86
C VAL A 147 13.11 14.93 19.50
N LEU A 148 13.12 16.09 18.83
CA LEU A 148 13.90 16.32 17.62
C LEU A 148 15.28 16.81 18.06
N ILE A 149 16.33 16.12 17.65
CA ILE A 149 17.71 16.45 17.97
C ILE A 149 18.34 17.08 16.72
N HIS A 150 18.79 18.32 16.84
CA HIS A 150 19.42 19.05 15.75
C HIS A 150 20.64 19.80 16.30
N ARG A 151 21.83 19.53 15.74
CA ARG A 151 23.11 20.12 16.20
C ARG A 151 23.36 19.90 17.70
N ASP A 152 23.13 18.68 18.15
CA ASP A 152 23.30 18.25 19.55
C ASP A 152 22.42 18.99 20.57
N GLU A 153 21.39 19.70 20.09
CA GLU A 153 20.36 20.33 20.91
C GLU A 153 19.03 19.57 20.81
N ASP A 154 18.36 19.42 21.94
CA ASP A 154 17.07 18.75 22.08
C ASP A 154 15.91 19.74 21.91
N TYR A 155 14.98 19.41 21.01
CA TYR A 155 13.77 20.18 20.76
C TYR A 155 12.54 19.30 21.02
N PRO A 156 11.91 19.40 22.20
CA PRO A 156 10.65 18.71 22.48
C PRO A 156 9.57 19.11 21.47
N SER A 157 8.87 18.13 20.92
CA SER A 157 7.89 18.33 19.87
C SER A 157 6.73 17.36 20.02
N ARG A 158 5.55 17.75 19.54
CA ARG A 158 4.53 16.78 19.15
C ARG A 158 4.79 16.40 17.70
N VAL A 159 4.65 15.11 17.37
CA VAL A 159 4.87 14.62 16.01
C VAL A 159 3.73 13.76 15.55
N ARG A 160 3.58 13.71 14.23
CA ARG A 160 2.72 12.75 13.52
C ARG A 160 3.58 12.02 12.53
N LEU A 161 3.74 10.71 12.71
CA LEU A 161 4.65 9.87 11.94
C LEU A 161 3.91 8.77 11.21
N THR A 162 4.41 8.48 10.01
CA THR A 162 4.03 7.32 9.21
C THR A 162 5.28 6.69 8.62
N GLY A 163 5.20 5.44 8.17
CA GLY A 163 6.32 4.79 7.53
C GLY A 163 6.01 3.38 7.04
N HIS A 164 6.96 2.78 6.34
CA HIS A 164 6.85 1.45 5.78
C HIS A 164 8.23 0.80 5.66
N PHE A 165 8.27 -0.53 5.68
CA PHE A 165 9.48 -1.28 5.36
C PHE A 165 9.67 -1.40 3.85
N ASP A 166 10.80 -0.94 3.33
CA ASP A 166 11.23 -1.15 1.95
C ASP A 166 12.10 -2.42 1.87
N PRO A 167 11.61 -3.50 1.22
CA PRO A 167 12.38 -4.74 1.09
C PRO A 167 13.55 -4.65 0.10
N ILE A 168 13.70 -3.54 -0.64
CA ILE A 168 14.80 -3.34 -1.60
C ILE A 168 16.09 -3.00 -0.87
N ASP A 169 16.02 -2.10 0.11
CA ASP A 169 17.17 -1.70 0.93
C ASP A 169 17.13 -2.28 2.35
N GLY A 170 16.02 -2.94 2.71
CA GLY A 170 15.85 -3.57 4.01
C GLY A 170 15.67 -2.56 5.13
N GLN A 171 15.21 -1.34 4.81
CA GLN A 171 15.04 -0.26 5.77
C GLN A 171 13.57 0.12 5.93
N TYR A 172 13.23 0.55 7.14
CA TYR A 172 12.01 1.23 7.45
C TYR A 172 12.12 2.71 7.09
N HIS A 173 11.45 3.11 6.00
CA HIS A 173 11.34 4.50 5.56
C HIS A 173 10.19 5.17 6.30
N TRP A 174 10.45 6.32 6.90
CA TRP A 174 9.48 7.06 7.67
C TRP A 174 9.44 8.53 7.28
N GLN A 175 8.28 9.14 7.49
CA GLN A 175 8.05 10.55 7.29
C GLN A 175 7.25 11.08 8.47
N GLY A 176 7.53 12.31 8.87
CA GLY A 176 6.87 12.95 10.00
C GLY A 176 6.66 14.44 9.85
N MET A 177 5.58 14.92 10.45
CA MET A 177 5.37 16.34 10.72
C MET A 177 5.73 16.65 12.17
N PHE A 178 6.55 17.67 12.38
CA PHE A 178 7.06 18.07 13.68
C PHE A 178 6.58 19.49 14.00
N PHE A 179 5.99 19.65 15.17
CA PHE A 179 5.57 20.94 15.72
C PHE A 179 6.67 21.46 16.65
N ALA A 180 7.86 21.74 16.10
CA ALA A 180 9.01 22.28 16.82
C ALA A 180 9.55 23.51 16.10
N ASP A 181 10.01 24.49 16.88
CA ASP A 181 10.68 25.67 16.34
C ASP A 181 12.20 25.47 16.36
N LEU A 182 12.76 25.14 15.19
CA LEU A 182 14.21 25.09 15.02
C LEU A 182 14.75 26.49 14.68
N PRO A 183 15.80 26.96 15.37
CA PRO A 183 16.41 28.25 15.10
C PRO A 183 17.11 28.28 13.75
N GLY A 184 16.95 29.40 13.04
CA GLY A 184 17.59 29.65 11.74
C GLY A 184 16.69 29.43 10.53
N THR A 185 16.99 30.14 9.46
CA THR A 185 16.17 30.20 8.22
C THR A 185 16.53 29.12 7.19
N GLY A 186 17.64 28.39 7.39
CA GLY A 186 18.19 27.40 6.46
C GLY A 186 18.16 25.96 6.97
N VAL A 187 17.08 25.57 7.63
CA VAL A 187 16.92 24.24 8.24
C VAL A 187 16.59 23.15 7.21
N THR A 188 15.99 23.50 6.07
CA THR A 188 15.73 22.55 4.99
C THR A 188 17.02 21.87 4.52
N GLY A 189 17.01 20.55 4.47
CA GLY A 189 18.16 19.72 4.11
C GLY A 189 19.09 19.37 5.27
N SER A 190 18.89 19.92 6.48
CA SER A 190 19.72 19.57 7.63
C SER A 190 19.45 18.15 8.12
N GLN A 191 20.50 17.48 8.59
CA GLN A 191 20.41 16.19 9.26
C GLN A 191 19.88 16.38 10.68
N VAL A 192 19.00 15.47 11.09
CA VAL A 192 18.37 15.47 12.41
C VAL A 192 18.29 14.04 12.92
N SER A 193 18.11 13.88 14.22
CA SER A 193 17.69 12.60 14.81
C SER A 193 16.37 12.80 15.55
N ILE A 194 15.50 11.79 15.54
CA ILE A 194 14.30 11.76 16.36
C ILE A 194 14.52 10.76 17.50
N ARG A 195 14.04 11.10 18.71
CA ARG A 195 13.97 10.20 19.85
C ARG A 195 12.55 10.11 20.42
N ILE A 196 12.05 8.89 20.59
CA ILE A 196 10.75 8.57 21.22
C ILE A 196 10.95 7.43 22.22
N GLY A 197 10.83 7.73 23.51
CA GLY A 197 11.24 6.80 24.56
C GLY A 197 12.71 6.41 24.38
N GLU A 198 12.97 5.10 24.30
CA GLU A 198 14.30 4.52 24.08
C GLU A 198 14.70 4.42 22.60
N HIS A 199 13.80 4.72 21.66
CA HIS A 199 14.03 4.56 20.23
C HIS A 199 14.60 5.83 19.62
N THR A 200 15.55 5.68 18.69
CA THR A 200 16.15 6.79 17.95
C THR A 200 16.27 6.44 16.47
N ALA A 201 16.03 7.43 15.58
CA ALA A 201 16.28 7.29 14.15
C ALA A 201 16.86 8.57 13.54
N SER A 202 17.70 8.39 12.52
CA SER A 202 18.22 9.49 11.72
C SER A 202 17.24 9.91 10.63
N GLY A 203 17.21 11.20 10.35
CA GLY A 203 16.40 11.77 9.28
C GLY A 203 16.98 13.08 8.76
N ARG A 204 16.25 13.69 7.83
CA ARG A 204 16.60 14.98 7.23
C ARG A 204 15.35 15.83 7.11
N VAL A 205 15.47 17.12 7.39
CA VAL A 205 14.39 18.07 7.17
C VAL A 205 14.16 18.21 5.67
N ALA A 206 13.01 17.77 5.19
CA ALA A 206 12.60 17.89 3.79
C ALA A 206 12.09 19.30 3.49
N GLU A 207 11.34 19.89 4.41
CA GLU A 207 10.84 21.25 4.28
C GLU A 207 10.51 21.87 5.65
N ARG A 208 10.48 23.20 5.70
CA ARG A 208 9.80 23.98 6.74
C ARG A 208 8.54 24.57 6.12
N THR A 209 7.39 24.25 6.67
CA THR A 209 6.12 24.74 6.15
C THR A 209 5.96 26.24 6.46
N PRO A 210 5.11 26.97 5.71
CA PRO A 210 4.80 28.36 5.99
C PRO A 210 4.21 28.61 7.39
N TRP A 211 3.68 27.57 8.03
CA TRP A 211 3.08 27.62 9.37
C TRP A 211 4.07 27.26 10.49
N GLY A 212 5.35 27.08 10.15
CA GLY A 212 6.44 26.88 11.10
C GLY A 212 6.71 25.42 11.47
N SER A 213 5.87 24.47 11.06
CA SER A 213 6.14 23.03 11.24
C SER A 213 7.22 22.52 10.28
N LEU A 214 7.83 21.38 10.62
CA LEU A 214 8.86 20.75 9.80
C LEU A 214 8.36 19.42 9.25
N THR A 215 8.59 19.18 7.97
CA THR A 215 8.48 17.84 7.39
C THR A 215 9.86 17.20 7.43
N VAL A 216 9.96 16.04 8.08
CA VAL A 216 11.20 15.27 8.20
C VAL A 216 10.98 13.91 7.55
N ILE A 217 11.97 13.46 6.79
CA ILE A 217 12.00 12.13 6.20
C ILE A 217 13.24 11.39 6.70
N GLY A 218 13.14 10.09 6.92
CA GLY A 218 14.25 9.29 7.36
C GLY A 218 14.11 7.83 6.95
N ALA A 219 15.20 7.09 7.12
CA ALA A 219 15.25 5.65 6.96
C ALA A 219 16.02 5.07 8.13
N ALA A 220 15.49 4.00 8.72
CA ALA A 220 16.06 3.32 9.87
C ALA A 220 15.89 1.81 9.73
N GLY A 221 16.65 1.01 10.47
CA GLY A 221 16.41 -0.44 10.49
C GLY A 221 15.06 -0.83 11.11
N TYR A 222 14.51 0.05 11.96
CA TYR A 222 13.28 -0.16 12.73
C TYR A 222 12.50 1.16 12.84
N PRO A 223 11.18 1.11 13.09
CA PRO A 223 10.38 2.31 13.35
C PRO A 223 10.93 3.11 14.55
N PRO A 224 10.93 4.45 14.50
CA PRO A 224 11.44 5.29 15.58
C PRO A 224 10.53 5.36 16.83
N TYR A 225 9.50 4.52 16.93
CA TYR A 225 8.49 4.54 17.98
C TYR A 225 8.15 3.10 18.43
N PRO A 226 7.57 2.93 19.63
CA PRO A 226 7.13 1.62 20.10
C PRO A 226 6.01 1.06 19.22
N LEU A 227 6.11 -0.21 18.82
CA LEU A 227 5.04 -0.95 18.15
C LEU A 227 4.20 -1.63 19.23
N GLU A 228 2.88 -1.41 19.22
CA GLU A 228 1.97 -1.96 20.23
C GLU A 228 1.54 -3.40 19.91
N ASP A 229 1.71 -3.85 18.66
CA ASP A 229 1.33 -5.19 18.19
C ASP A 229 2.53 -6.16 18.09
N PRO A 230 2.48 -7.35 18.74
CA PRO A 230 3.51 -8.40 18.60
C PRO A 230 3.79 -8.87 17.17
N GLU A 231 2.83 -8.78 16.25
CA GLU A 231 3.02 -9.13 14.83
C GLU A 231 3.78 -8.01 14.07
N GLU A 232 3.60 -6.73 14.43
CA GLU A 232 4.41 -5.62 13.90
C GLU A 232 5.87 -5.71 14.37
N VAL A 233 6.09 -6.14 15.62
CA VAL A 233 7.44 -6.39 16.16
C VAL A 233 8.17 -7.49 15.38
N ARG A 234 7.46 -8.53 14.90
CA ARG A 234 8.04 -9.62 14.10
C ARG A 234 8.38 -9.19 12.67
N ILE A 235 7.60 -8.28 12.10
CA ILE A 235 7.83 -7.75 10.75
C ILE A 235 9.01 -6.77 10.73
N ALA A 236 9.25 -6.08 11.85
CA ALA A 236 10.39 -5.18 12.00
C ALA A 236 11.72 -5.90 12.29
N LEU A 237 11.72 -7.15 12.79
CA LEU A 237 12.95 -7.90 13.12
C LEU A 237 13.41 -8.82 11.97
N PRO A 238 14.72 -8.88 11.65
CA PRO A 238 15.22 -9.94 10.79
C PRO A 238 15.02 -11.30 11.48
N PRO A 239 14.79 -12.39 10.72
CA PRO A 239 14.53 -13.70 11.29
C PRO A 239 15.67 -14.10 12.23
N ARG A 240 15.34 -14.41 13.48
CA ARG A 240 16.31 -14.94 14.44
C ARG A 240 16.78 -16.31 13.95
N SER A 241 18.10 -16.44 13.78
CA SER A 241 18.81 -17.70 13.54
C SER A 241 18.68 -18.66 14.71
#